data_AF-A0A972C6B4-F1
#
_entry.id   AF-A0A972C6B4-F1
#
_cell.length_a   1.000
_cell.length_b   1.000
_cell.length_c   1.000
_cell.angle_alpha   90.00
_cell.angle_beta   90.00
_cell.angle_gamma   90.00
#
_symmetry.space_group_name_H-M   'P 1'
#
loop_
_entity.id
_entity.type
_entity.pdbx_description
1 polymer ?
#
loop_
_entity_poly.entity_id
_entity_poly.type
_entity_poly.pdbx_seq_one_letter_code
_entity_poly.pdbx_strand_id
1 'polypeptide(L)'
;MFYAIRGATTVEENTPQQILTRTTTLLETIIERNCIDYKDIVSIIFTGTKDLDAQYPAVAARQMGMVDIPLFCCQEMYVKGSLERCIRVLMHIQVSEPKDVKHVYLEKAKVLRPDLADEILTIAIDGPAGAGKSTIAKAISKTLNILYLDTGAMYRAVAYKMLKSNIDLNDHQKVVNVLNKTDLQVRYDHGKQKIIMDGKDVTSLIRTTEVSQAASKVATIPEIRLKLVDIQRNIASKNSLVMDGRDIGTYVLPNASFKFYLTASLDERAKRRWLEMKANGVEQNIESIRQSIHERDINDQNRSFAPLKQAEDAIVIDSTDKSIEQVTNEILGHIRGSLRKG
;
A
#
# COMPACT_ATOMS: atom_id res chain seq x y z
N MET A 1 -16.11 -20.60 24.31
CA MET A 1 -15.81 -21.29 23.03
C MET A 1 -14.31 -21.48 22.91
N PHE A 2 -13.88 -22.64 22.43
CA PHE A 2 -12.46 -23.00 22.33
C PHE A 2 -12.01 -22.94 20.88
N TYR A 3 -10.87 -22.30 20.62
CA TYR A 3 -10.31 -22.16 19.28
C TYR A 3 -8.81 -22.44 19.28
N ALA A 4 -8.29 -22.81 18.10
CA ALA A 4 -6.87 -22.99 17.87
C ALA A 4 -6.40 -22.08 16.74
N ILE A 5 -5.34 -21.30 16.99
CA ILE A 5 -4.77 -20.34 16.05
C ILE A 5 -3.40 -20.84 15.64
N ARG A 6 -3.24 -21.07 14.33
CA ARG A 6 -1.97 -21.41 13.73
C ARG A 6 -1.22 -20.15 13.35
N GLY A 7 0.08 -20.16 13.55
CA GLY A 7 0.96 -19.21 12.91
C GLY A 7 2.34 -19.76 12.60
N ALA A 8 3.06 -19.08 11.72
CA ALA A 8 4.43 -19.43 11.38
C ALA A 8 5.22 -18.20 10.92
N THR A 9 6.54 -18.23 11.15
CA THR A 9 7.50 -17.24 10.70
C THR A 9 8.82 -17.91 10.36
N THR A 10 9.72 -17.21 9.68
CA THR A 10 11.09 -17.66 9.44
C THR A 10 12.09 -16.69 10.01
N VAL A 11 13.24 -17.19 10.46
CA VAL A 11 14.40 -16.37 10.82
C VAL A 11 15.43 -16.39 9.70
N GLU A 12 16.19 -15.30 9.55
CA GLU A 12 17.24 -15.22 8.53
C GLU A 12 18.51 -15.92 9.00
N GLU A 13 18.82 -15.82 10.29
CA GLU A 13 19.99 -16.39 10.94
C GLU A 13 19.59 -17.11 12.24
N ASN A 14 20.24 -18.24 12.53
CA ASN A 14 20.05 -18.99 13.77
C ASN A 14 20.81 -18.30 14.92
N THR A 15 20.30 -17.15 15.37
CA THR A 15 20.82 -16.41 16.53
C THR A 15 19.72 -16.24 17.59
N PRO A 16 20.08 -16.13 18.88
CA PRO A 16 19.09 -15.94 19.94
C PRO A 16 18.23 -14.68 19.70
N GLN A 17 18.85 -13.58 19.29
CA GLN A 17 18.16 -12.32 19.06
C GLN A 17 17.14 -12.42 17.92
N GLN A 18 17.48 -13.07 16.80
CA GLN A 18 16.54 -13.21 15.69
C GLN A 18 15.38 -14.15 16.02
N ILE A 19 15.65 -15.28 16.68
CA ILE A 19 14.60 -16.21 17.13
C ILE A 19 13.60 -15.50 18.05
N LEU A 20 14.09 -14.76 19.05
CA LEU A 20 13.22 -14.02 19.96
C LEU A 20 12.44 -12.93 19.22
N THR A 21 13.12 -12.09 18.44
CA THR A 21 12.47 -10.97 17.72
C THR A 21 11.36 -11.46 16.79
N ARG A 22 11.64 -12.48 15.97
CA ARG A 22 10.64 -13.03 15.02
C ARG A 22 9.50 -13.75 15.74
N THR A 23 9.78 -14.43 16.85
CA THR A 23 8.73 -15.08 17.64
C THR A 23 7.83 -14.05 18.31
N THR A 24 8.40 -12.97 18.89
CA THR A 24 7.63 -11.86 19.47
C THR A 24 6.70 -11.24 18.43
N THR A 25 7.24 -10.85 17.26
CA THR A 25 6.42 -10.28 16.18
C THR A 25 5.30 -11.23 15.74
N LEU A 26 5.56 -12.54 15.66
CA LEU A 26 4.53 -13.53 15.32
C LEU A 26 3.41 -13.57 16.38
N LEU A 27 3.77 -13.61 17.66
CA LEU A 27 2.79 -13.66 18.76
C LEU A 27 1.99 -12.36 18.88
N GLU A 28 2.63 -11.20 18.79
CA GLU A 28 1.97 -9.89 18.76
C GLU A 28 0.96 -9.82 17.61
N THR A 29 1.38 -10.22 16.41
CA THR A 29 0.51 -10.19 15.22
C THR A 29 -0.70 -11.14 15.38
N ILE A 30 -0.50 -12.33 15.98
CA ILE A 30 -1.60 -13.26 16.29
C ILE A 30 -2.60 -12.61 17.25
N ILE A 31 -2.09 -12.03 18.34
CA ILE A 31 -2.90 -11.43 19.40
C ILE A 31 -3.69 -10.23 18.89
N GLU A 32 -3.05 -9.34 18.15
CA GLU A 32 -3.67 -8.14 17.57
C GLU A 32 -4.74 -8.50 16.53
N ARG A 33 -4.44 -9.36 15.56
CA ARG A 33 -5.39 -9.72 14.48
C ARG A 33 -6.61 -10.45 14.99
N ASN A 34 -6.46 -11.16 16.10
CA ASN A 34 -7.54 -11.89 16.72
C ASN A 34 -8.12 -11.16 17.92
N CYS A 35 -7.71 -9.94 18.27
CA CYS A 35 -8.14 -9.20 19.46
C CYS A 35 -8.23 -10.09 20.73
N ILE A 36 -7.12 -10.72 21.12
CA ILE A 36 -7.05 -11.69 22.23
C ILE A 36 -6.49 -11.00 23.48
N ASP A 37 -7.15 -11.20 24.64
CA ASP A 37 -6.53 -10.85 25.91
C ASP A 37 -5.64 -12.02 26.38
N TYR A 38 -4.55 -11.74 27.11
CA TYR A 38 -3.65 -12.80 27.58
C TYR A 38 -4.36 -13.84 28.46
N LYS A 39 -5.38 -13.43 29.21
CA LYS A 39 -6.22 -14.30 30.04
C LYS A 39 -7.02 -15.33 29.23
N ASP A 40 -7.23 -15.08 27.94
CA ASP A 40 -7.97 -15.97 27.05
C ASP A 40 -7.07 -17.08 26.48
N ILE A 41 -5.74 -16.97 26.65
CA ILE A 41 -4.77 -17.93 26.14
C ILE A 41 -4.68 -19.12 27.09
N VAL A 42 -5.02 -20.31 26.59
CA VAL A 42 -5.00 -21.57 27.35
C VAL A 42 -3.62 -22.22 27.30
N SER A 43 -2.97 -22.22 26.14
CA SER A 43 -1.60 -22.74 25.96
C SER A 43 -1.00 -22.31 24.63
N ILE A 44 0.32 -22.36 24.53
CA ILE A 44 1.05 -22.13 23.27
C ILE A 44 2.05 -23.26 23.03
N ILE A 45 1.93 -23.92 21.88
CA ILE A 45 2.89 -24.90 21.41
C ILE A 45 3.73 -24.26 20.31
N PHE A 46 5.04 -24.29 20.48
CA PHE A 46 6.02 -23.84 19.52
C PHE A 46 6.69 -25.04 18.86
N THR A 47 6.86 -24.99 17.55
CA THR A 47 7.71 -25.94 16.84
C THR A 47 8.79 -25.20 16.07
N GLY A 48 10.00 -25.76 16.03
CA GLY A 48 11.13 -25.22 15.28
C GLY A 48 11.72 -26.28 14.36
N THR A 49 12.16 -25.87 13.17
CA THR A 49 12.93 -26.74 12.29
C THR A 49 14.30 -27.05 12.90
N LYS A 50 14.91 -28.18 12.50
CA LYS A 50 16.11 -28.69 13.17
C LYS A 50 17.36 -27.81 13.09
N ASP A 51 17.35 -26.87 12.15
CA ASP A 51 18.36 -25.86 11.89
C ASP A 51 18.20 -24.60 12.77
N LEU A 52 17.31 -24.64 13.77
CA LEU A 52 17.16 -23.65 14.83
C LEU A 52 17.41 -24.29 16.19
N ASP A 53 18.57 -23.99 16.77
CA ASP A 53 19.01 -24.51 18.08
C ASP A 53 19.58 -23.41 19.00
N ALA A 54 19.63 -22.15 18.56
CA ALA A 54 20.26 -21.08 19.33
C ALA A 54 19.40 -20.56 20.50
N GLN A 55 18.07 -20.74 20.48
CA GLN A 55 17.16 -20.28 21.52
C GLN A 55 15.78 -20.96 21.46
N TYR A 56 15.12 -21.12 22.61
CA TYR A 56 13.73 -21.56 22.69
C TYR A 56 12.76 -20.42 22.35
N PRO A 57 11.83 -20.60 21.38
CA PRO A 57 10.81 -19.60 21.06
C PRO A 57 9.93 -19.20 22.26
N ALA A 58 9.67 -20.13 23.19
CA ALA A 58 8.87 -19.85 24.39
C ALA A 58 9.45 -18.73 25.28
N VAL A 59 10.76 -18.45 25.20
CA VAL A 59 11.37 -17.34 25.93
C VAL A 59 10.80 -15.99 25.47
N ALA A 60 10.42 -15.84 24.20
CA ALA A 60 9.76 -14.64 23.69
C ALA A 60 8.41 -14.41 24.39
N ALA A 61 7.57 -15.45 24.49
CA ALA A 61 6.30 -15.37 25.22
C ALA A 61 6.50 -14.99 26.70
N ARG A 62 7.53 -15.52 27.36
CA ARG A 62 7.87 -15.14 28.74
C ARG A 62 8.26 -13.66 28.85
N GLN A 63 9.06 -13.16 27.91
CA GLN A 63 9.45 -11.74 27.85
C GLN A 63 8.25 -10.82 27.59
N MET A 64 7.23 -11.30 26.89
CA MET A 64 5.96 -10.60 26.70
C MET A 64 5.08 -10.57 27.96
N GLY A 65 5.44 -11.28 29.04
CA GLY A 65 4.66 -11.31 30.29
C GLY A 65 3.68 -12.47 30.39
N MET A 66 3.72 -13.43 29.46
CA MET A 66 2.92 -14.66 29.52
C MET A 66 3.50 -15.65 30.52
N VAL A 67 3.55 -15.31 31.82
CA VAL A 67 4.25 -16.11 32.85
C VAL A 67 3.47 -17.34 33.29
N ASP A 68 2.14 -17.25 33.38
CA ASP A 68 1.26 -18.32 33.88
C ASP A 68 0.68 -19.22 32.77
N ILE A 69 0.96 -18.88 31.50
CA ILE A 69 0.49 -19.64 30.35
C ILE A 69 1.39 -20.88 30.15
N PRO A 70 0.83 -22.09 29.99
CA PRO A 70 1.59 -23.28 29.59
C PRO A 70 2.23 -23.09 28.21
N LEU A 71 3.55 -23.23 28.14
CA LEU A 71 4.35 -23.13 26.90
C LEU A 71 5.07 -24.44 26.66
N PHE A 72 5.06 -24.93 25.42
CA PHE A 72 5.75 -26.17 25.04
C PHE A 72 6.55 -25.97 23.76
N CYS A 73 7.82 -26.40 23.73
CA CYS A 73 8.67 -26.31 22.55
C CYS A 73 9.01 -27.70 22.03
N CYS A 74 8.83 -27.92 20.73
CA CYS A 74 9.20 -29.15 20.03
C CYS A 74 10.11 -28.85 18.84
N GLN A 75 10.87 -29.85 18.43
CA GLN A 75 11.53 -29.85 17.12
C GLN A 75 10.63 -30.54 16.09
N GLU A 76 10.58 -30.00 14.88
CA GLU A 76 9.82 -30.59 13.77
C GLU A 76 10.56 -31.78 13.16
N MET A 77 9.79 -32.71 12.60
CA MET A 77 10.34 -33.78 11.77
C MET A 77 10.97 -33.16 10.51
N TYR A 78 12.21 -33.53 10.21
CA TYR A 78 12.88 -33.05 9.01
C TYR A 78 12.35 -33.73 7.75
N VAL A 79 11.97 -32.92 6.76
CA VAL A 79 11.60 -33.38 5.42
C VAL A 79 12.50 -32.70 4.40
N LYS A 80 13.12 -33.46 3.50
CA LYS A 80 14.01 -32.89 2.47
C LYS A 80 13.23 -31.86 1.62
N GLY A 81 13.75 -30.65 1.51
CA GLY A 81 13.11 -29.55 0.77
C GLY A 81 12.01 -28.81 1.53
N SER A 82 11.79 -29.12 2.82
CA SER A 82 10.92 -28.31 3.68
C SER A 82 11.51 -26.94 3.92
N LEU A 83 10.64 -25.97 4.22
CA LEU A 83 11.05 -24.62 4.59
C LEU A 83 12.03 -24.65 5.78
N GLU A 84 13.21 -24.09 5.58
CA GLU A 84 14.28 -23.97 6.58
C GLU A 84 14.02 -22.80 7.55
N ARG A 85 14.65 -22.87 8.72
CA ARG A 85 14.62 -21.83 9.76
C ARG A 85 13.22 -21.35 10.11
N CYS A 86 12.27 -22.27 10.16
CA CYS A 86 10.87 -21.98 10.40
C CYS A 86 10.50 -22.21 11.86
N ILE A 87 9.79 -21.24 12.44
CA ILE A 87 9.16 -21.34 13.76
C ILE A 87 7.65 -21.35 13.53
N ARG A 88 6.93 -22.32 14.11
CA ARG A 88 5.47 -22.36 14.09
C ARG A 88 4.90 -22.28 15.49
N VAL A 89 3.66 -21.80 15.55
CA VAL A 89 2.88 -21.64 16.76
C VAL A 89 1.50 -22.27 16.57
N LEU A 90 1.08 -23.03 17.57
CA LEU A 90 -0.32 -23.39 17.79
C LEU A 90 -0.76 -22.81 19.13
N MET A 91 -1.56 -21.75 19.08
CA MET A 91 -2.11 -21.07 20.25
C MET A 91 -3.53 -21.54 20.49
N HIS A 92 -3.80 -22.11 21.67
CA HIS A 92 -5.14 -22.47 22.10
C HIS A 92 -5.75 -21.32 22.89
N ILE A 93 -6.97 -20.92 22.57
CA ILE A 93 -7.69 -19.86 23.27
C ILE A 93 -9.08 -20.29 23.69
N GLN A 94 -9.58 -19.67 24.76
CA GLN A 94 -10.94 -19.81 25.23
C GLN A 94 -11.57 -18.43 25.43
N VAL A 95 -12.59 -18.13 24.62
CA VAL A 95 -13.27 -16.82 24.61
C VAL A 95 -14.77 -16.99 24.86
N SER A 96 -15.44 -15.96 25.40
CA SER A 96 -16.88 -15.97 25.70
C SER A 96 -17.75 -15.90 24.45
N GLU A 97 -17.33 -15.11 23.45
CA GLU A 97 -18.10 -14.86 22.22
C GLU A 97 -17.50 -15.60 21.01
N PRO A 98 -18.34 -15.95 20.01
CA PRO A 98 -17.85 -16.49 18.75
C PRO A 98 -16.85 -15.55 18.07
N LYS A 99 -15.75 -16.12 17.56
CA LYS A 99 -14.73 -15.36 16.84
C LYS A 99 -14.37 -16.04 15.51
N ASP A 100 -14.19 -15.22 14.48
CA ASP A 100 -13.60 -15.63 13.21
C ASP A 100 -12.07 -15.61 13.34
N VAL A 101 -11.48 -16.79 13.47
CA VAL A 101 -10.05 -16.97 13.77
C VAL A 101 -9.19 -16.62 12.56
N LYS A 102 -8.21 -15.74 12.77
CA LYS A 102 -7.20 -15.35 11.78
C LYS A 102 -5.87 -16.02 12.09
N HIS A 103 -5.48 -16.96 11.23
CA HIS A 103 -4.14 -17.55 11.27
C HIS A 103 -3.10 -16.57 10.70
N VAL A 104 -1.84 -16.71 11.10
CA VAL A 104 -0.79 -15.73 10.79
C VAL A 104 0.45 -16.39 10.22
N TYR A 105 0.75 -16.13 8.95
CA TYR A 105 1.96 -16.62 8.29
C TYR A 105 2.80 -15.42 7.84
N LEU A 106 4.00 -15.29 8.40
CA LEU A 106 4.91 -14.17 8.16
C LEU A 106 6.14 -14.61 7.36
N GLU A 107 6.85 -13.64 6.80
CA GLU A 107 8.12 -13.88 6.11
C GLU A 107 8.00 -14.97 5.03
N LYS A 108 8.99 -15.88 4.94
CA LYS A 108 8.95 -17.00 4.00
C LYS A 108 7.93 -18.06 4.41
N ALA A 109 7.41 -18.04 5.63
CA ALA A 109 6.40 -18.99 6.09
C ALA A 109 5.03 -18.80 5.40
N LYS A 110 4.84 -17.67 4.70
CA LYS A 110 3.69 -17.44 3.81
C LYS A 110 3.48 -18.56 2.79
N VAL A 111 4.55 -19.17 2.28
CA VAL A 111 4.47 -20.26 1.29
C VAL A 111 3.80 -21.52 1.81
N LEU A 112 3.71 -21.68 3.14
CA LEU A 112 3.11 -22.85 3.77
C LEU A 112 1.58 -22.84 3.72
N ARG A 113 0.99 -21.64 3.65
CA ARG A 113 -0.44 -21.41 3.48
C ARG A 113 -0.64 -20.19 2.58
N PRO A 114 -0.41 -20.32 1.26
CA PRO A 114 -0.64 -19.23 0.31
C PRO A 114 -2.07 -18.69 0.38
N ASP A 115 -3.02 -19.55 0.74
CA ASP A 115 -4.44 -19.23 0.96
C ASP A 115 -4.74 -18.40 2.22
N LEU A 116 -3.78 -18.28 3.15
CA LEU A 116 -3.91 -17.53 4.41
C LEU A 116 -2.82 -16.49 4.65
N ALA A 117 -1.73 -16.54 3.89
CA ALA A 117 -0.78 -15.47 3.84
C ALA A 117 -1.52 -14.25 3.29
N ASP A 118 -1.56 -13.15 4.03
CA ASP A 118 -1.92 -11.88 3.40
C ASP A 118 -0.85 -11.61 2.34
N GLU A 119 -1.15 -12.01 1.10
CA GLU A 119 -0.50 -11.40 -0.04
C GLU A 119 -0.85 -9.92 0.06
N ILE A 120 0.19 -9.11 0.24
CA ILE A 120 0.07 -7.67 0.17
C ILE A 120 -0.36 -7.38 -1.27
N LEU A 121 -1.67 -7.25 -1.45
CA LEU A 121 -2.28 -7.01 -2.73
C LEU A 121 -1.98 -5.58 -3.12
N THR A 122 -1.06 -5.40 -4.06
CA THR A 122 -0.71 -4.10 -4.60
C THR A 122 -1.31 -3.95 -5.99
N ILE A 123 -2.13 -2.91 -6.15
CA ILE A 123 -2.78 -2.61 -7.42
C ILE A 123 -2.28 -1.25 -7.91
N ALA A 124 -1.64 -1.23 -9.06
CA ALA A 124 -1.21 -0.02 -9.74
C ALA A 124 -2.26 0.41 -10.77
N ILE A 125 -2.67 1.69 -10.74
CA ILE A 125 -3.54 2.28 -11.76
C ILE A 125 -2.86 3.52 -12.35
N ASP A 126 -2.33 3.36 -13.57
CA ASP A 126 -1.71 4.42 -14.34
C ASP A 126 -2.62 4.90 -15.47
N GLY A 127 -2.26 6.04 -16.07
CA GLY A 127 -2.99 6.61 -17.20
C GLY A 127 -3.04 8.14 -17.19
N PRO A 128 -3.55 8.75 -18.27
CA PRO A 128 -3.52 10.20 -18.47
C PRO A 128 -4.46 10.97 -17.53
N ALA A 129 -4.32 12.29 -17.49
CA ALA A 129 -5.16 13.15 -16.65
C ALA A 129 -6.64 13.07 -17.08
N GLY A 130 -7.57 13.05 -16.12
CA GLY A 130 -9.01 12.99 -16.43
C GLY A 130 -9.56 11.60 -16.80
N ALA A 131 -8.73 10.56 -16.85
CA ALA A 131 -9.19 9.19 -17.15
C ALA A 131 -10.05 8.53 -16.04
N GLY A 132 -10.30 9.21 -14.91
CA GLY A 132 -11.13 8.67 -13.81
C GLY A 132 -10.39 7.80 -12.78
N LYS A 133 -9.06 7.70 -12.86
CA LYS A 133 -8.22 6.83 -12.00
C LYS A 133 -8.53 6.93 -10.52
N SER A 134 -8.52 8.14 -9.95
CA SER A 134 -8.72 8.33 -8.50
C SER A 134 -10.12 7.90 -8.04
N THR A 135 -11.13 8.02 -8.91
CA THR A 135 -12.49 7.55 -8.64
C THR A 135 -12.55 6.03 -8.66
N ILE A 136 -11.95 5.41 -9.68
CA ILE A 136 -11.87 3.95 -9.82
C ILE A 136 -11.03 3.32 -8.70
N ALA A 137 -9.88 3.90 -8.36
CA ALA A 137 -9.03 3.45 -7.28
C ALA A 137 -9.76 3.47 -5.94
N LYS A 138 -10.51 4.54 -5.62
CA LYS A 138 -11.33 4.59 -4.40
C LYS A 138 -12.44 3.54 -4.39
N ALA A 139 -13.07 3.28 -5.54
CA ALA A 139 -14.10 2.26 -5.65
C ALA A 139 -13.53 0.86 -5.42
N ILE A 140 -12.38 0.55 -6.02
CA ILE A 140 -11.66 -0.71 -5.83
C ILE A 140 -11.20 -0.86 -4.38
N SER A 141 -10.61 0.19 -3.80
CA SER A 141 -10.12 0.16 -2.41
C SER A 141 -11.24 -0.16 -1.43
N LYS A 142 -12.42 0.46 -1.63
CA LYS A 142 -13.61 0.21 -0.82
C LYS A 142 -14.13 -1.21 -1.00
N THR A 143 -14.22 -1.71 -2.23
CA THR A 143 -14.75 -3.05 -2.50
C THR A 143 -13.84 -4.16 -1.99
N LEU A 144 -12.52 -3.97 -2.07
CA LEU A 144 -11.53 -4.94 -1.59
C LEU A 144 -11.12 -4.73 -0.13
N ASN A 145 -11.61 -3.67 0.53
CA ASN A 145 -11.23 -3.27 1.88
C ASN A 145 -9.69 -3.12 2.06
N ILE A 146 -9.05 -2.45 1.09
CA ILE A 146 -7.62 -2.16 1.08
C ILE A 146 -7.38 -0.65 1.09
N LEU A 147 -6.15 -0.21 1.38
CA LEU A 147 -5.84 1.22 1.41
C LEU A 147 -5.88 1.83 0.00
N TYR A 148 -6.23 3.10 -0.08
CA TYR A 148 -6.06 3.92 -1.27
C TYR A 148 -4.91 4.92 -1.06
N LEU A 149 -3.97 4.99 -2.00
CA LEU A 149 -2.91 6.01 -2.00
C LEU A 149 -3.00 6.90 -3.25
N ASP A 150 -3.46 8.14 -3.06
CA ASP A 150 -3.39 9.24 -4.03
C ASP A 150 -1.96 9.78 -4.04
N THR A 151 -1.16 9.33 -5.01
CA THR A 151 0.21 9.83 -5.19
C THR A 151 0.22 11.29 -5.62
N GLY A 152 -0.80 11.72 -6.38
CA GLY A 152 -0.96 13.10 -6.81
C GLY A 152 -1.11 14.08 -5.63
N ALA A 153 -1.74 13.65 -4.53
CA ALA A 153 -1.83 14.44 -3.30
C ALA A 153 -0.45 14.70 -2.67
N MET A 154 0.48 13.75 -2.78
CA MET A 154 1.84 13.91 -2.27
C MET A 154 2.62 14.96 -3.06
N TYR A 155 2.56 14.91 -4.39
CA TYR A 155 3.16 15.94 -5.26
C TYR A 155 2.54 17.32 -5.01
N ARG A 156 1.22 17.40 -4.84
CA ARG A 156 0.52 18.65 -4.48
C ARG A 156 0.93 19.18 -3.11
N ALA A 157 1.19 18.32 -2.13
CA ALA A 157 1.70 18.75 -0.84
C ALA A 157 3.10 19.37 -0.94
N VAL A 158 4.01 18.75 -1.69
CA VAL A 158 5.34 19.34 -1.93
C VAL A 158 5.21 20.67 -2.70
N ALA A 159 4.35 20.75 -3.71
CA ALA A 159 4.10 22.00 -4.42
C ALA A 159 3.55 23.10 -3.49
N TYR A 160 2.60 22.76 -2.62
CA TYR A 160 2.10 23.66 -1.59
C TYR A 160 3.21 24.16 -0.66
N LYS A 161 4.15 23.29 -0.26
CA LYS A 161 5.32 23.68 0.56
C LYS A 161 6.18 24.72 -0.15
N MET A 162 6.47 24.49 -1.43
CA MET A 162 7.33 25.39 -2.22
C MET A 162 6.66 26.75 -2.41
N LEU A 163 5.37 26.78 -2.72
CA LEU A 163 4.58 28.02 -2.84
C LEU A 163 4.54 28.78 -1.51
N LYS A 164 4.26 28.09 -0.40
CA LYS A 164 4.24 28.73 0.94
C LYS A 164 5.60 29.24 1.39
N SER A 165 6.68 28.65 0.89
CA SER A 165 8.05 29.07 1.20
C SER A 165 8.59 30.10 0.20
N ASN A 166 7.75 30.56 -0.73
CA ASN A 166 8.08 31.50 -1.80
C ASN A 166 9.33 31.08 -2.61
N ILE A 167 9.45 29.79 -2.88
CA ILE A 167 10.57 29.20 -3.63
C ILE A 167 10.22 29.18 -5.11
N ASP A 168 11.10 29.74 -5.94
CA ASP A 168 11.04 29.53 -7.38
C ASP A 168 11.36 28.07 -7.71
N LEU A 169 10.41 27.39 -8.35
CA LEU A 169 10.54 25.98 -8.74
C LEU A 169 11.64 25.75 -9.79
N ASN A 170 12.13 26.80 -10.45
CA ASN A 170 13.28 26.71 -11.35
C ASN A 170 14.63 26.69 -10.59
N ASP A 171 14.66 27.13 -9.33
CA ASP A 171 15.83 27.08 -8.47
C ASP A 171 15.93 25.71 -7.77
N HIS A 172 16.42 24.72 -8.54
CA HIS A 172 16.52 23.33 -8.11
C HIS A 172 17.27 23.17 -6.78
N GLN A 173 18.32 23.97 -6.55
CA GLN A 173 19.10 23.90 -5.33
C GLN A 173 18.27 24.32 -4.11
N LYS A 174 17.51 25.44 -4.21
CA LYS A 174 16.62 25.86 -3.13
C LYS A 174 15.49 24.87 -2.90
N VAL A 175 14.92 24.33 -3.98
CA VAL A 175 13.86 23.30 -3.90
C VAL A 175 14.36 22.08 -3.12
N VAL A 176 15.52 21.54 -3.46
CA VAL A 176 16.11 20.37 -2.77
C VAL A 176 16.44 20.69 -1.31
N ASN A 177 16.98 21.87 -1.03
CA ASN A 177 17.29 22.30 0.34
C ASN A 177 16.03 22.37 1.22
N VAL A 178 14.92 22.88 0.70
CA VAL A 178 13.63 22.91 1.43
C VAL A 178 13.05 21.50 1.56
N LEU A 179 13.11 20.70 0.49
CA LEU A 179 12.63 19.32 0.50
C LEU A 179 13.33 18.49 1.59
N ASN A 180 14.64 18.62 1.75
CA ASN A 180 15.43 17.87 2.73
C ASN A 180 15.08 18.22 4.18
N LYS A 181 14.62 19.45 4.42
CA LYS A 181 14.17 19.92 5.74
C LYS A 181 12.67 19.67 5.99
N THR A 182 11.95 19.18 5.00
CA THR A 182 10.50 18.97 5.09
C THR A 182 10.21 17.55 5.56
N ASP A 183 9.43 17.44 6.64
CA ASP A 183 8.83 16.19 7.09
C ASP A 183 7.49 15.99 6.38
N LEU A 184 7.38 14.91 5.60
CA LEU A 184 6.18 14.55 4.86
C LEU A 184 5.73 13.16 5.29
N GLN A 185 4.56 13.09 5.91
CA GLN A 185 3.97 11.83 6.35
C GLN A 185 2.61 11.63 5.69
N VAL A 186 2.34 10.38 5.30
CA VAL A 186 1.01 9.94 4.89
C VAL A 186 0.42 9.16 6.05
N ARG A 187 -0.72 9.61 6.56
CA ARG A 187 -1.48 8.94 7.61
C ARG A 187 -2.85 8.54 7.08
N TYR A 188 -3.49 7.61 7.77
CA TYR A 188 -4.85 7.19 7.47
C TYR A 188 -5.73 7.47 8.68
N ASP A 189 -6.84 8.15 8.43
CA ASP A 189 -7.86 8.46 9.42
C ASP A 189 -9.21 7.96 8.90
N HIS A 190 -9.80 6.96 9.58
CA HIS A 190 -11.00 6.25 9.14
C HIS A 190 -10.96 5.82 7.65
N GLY A 191 -9.81 5.27 7.22
CA GLY A 191 -9.58 4.82 5.84
C GLY A 191 -9.35 5.94 4.81
N LYS A 192 -9.36 7.21 5.23
CA LYS A 192 -9.06 8.36 4.37
C LYS A 192 -7.61 8.78 4.53
N GLN A 193 -6.93 8.97 3.40
CA GLN A 193 -5.58 9.50 3.36
C GLN A 193 -5.54 10.94 3.92
N LYS A 194 -4.57 11.18 4.80
CA LYS A 194 -4.18 12.47 5.35
C LYS A 194 -2.73 12.74 5.00
N ILE A 195 -2.44 13.95 4.50
CA ILE A 195 -1.08 14.41 4.28
C ILE A 195 -0.69 15.33 5.43
N ILE A 196 0.29 14.90 6.22
CA ILE A 196 0.88 15.69 7.28
C ILE A 196 2.21 16.24 6.79
N MET A 197 2.37 17.56 6.89
CA MET A 197 3.57 18.28 6.47
C MET A 197 4.06 19.14 7.63
N ASP A 198 5.29 18.89 8.08
CA ASP A 198 5.90 19.54 9.25
C ASP A 198 4.95 19.56 10.47
N GLY A 199 4.32 18.41 10.73
CA GLY A 199 3.36 18.23 11.83
C GLY A 199 1.95 18.77 11.60
N LYS A 200 1.65 19.39 10.44
CA LYS A 200 0.32 19.97 10.14
C LYS A 200 -0.43 19.20 9.06
N ASP A 201 -1.74 18.98 9.25
CA ASP A 201 -2.60 18.41 8.20
C ASP A 201 -2.83 19.43 7.08
N VAL A 202 -2.30 19.14 5.89
CA VAL A 202 -2.43 19.99 4.69
C VAL A 202 -3.43 19.44 3.67
N THR A 203 -4.16 18.37 4.00
CA THR A 203 -4.99 17.59 3.06
C THR A 203 -6.04 18.45 2.32
N SER A 204 -6.65 19.43 3.00
CA SER A 204 -7.62 20.33 2.39
C SER A 204 -6.97 21.46 1.57
N LEU A 205 -5.75 21.86 1.96
CA LEU A 205 -5.03 23.00 1.39
C LEU A 205 -4.42 22.70 0.02
N ILE A 206 -4.20 21.43 -0.29
CA ILE A 206 -3.52 20.98 -1.50
C ILE A 206 -4.45 20.81 -2.73
N ARG A 207 -5.71 21.24 -2.64
CA ARG A 207 -6.73 21.06 -3.71
C ARG A 207 -6.98 22.28 -4.58
N THR A 208 -6.24 23.37 -4.37
CA THR A 208 -6.40 24.57 -5.19
C THR A 208 -5.84 24.36 -6.61
N THR A 209 -6.33 25.15 -7.56
CA THR A 209 -5.85 25.15 -8.95
C THR A 209 -4.37 25.51 -9.03
N GLU A 210 -3.94 26.52 -8.27
CA GLU A 210 -2.54 26.97 -8.18
C GLU A 210 -1.61 25.83 -7.74
N VAL A 211 -1.96 25.14 -6.65
CA VAL A 211 -1.18 23.98 -6.17
C VAL A 211 -1.16 22.86 -7.19
N SER A 212 -2.28 22.63 -7.89
CA SER A 212 -2.36 21.59 -8.93
C SER A 212 -1.47 21.88 -10.13
N GLN A 213 -1.33 23.15 -10.53
CA GLN A 213 -0.40 23.58 -11.58
C GLN A 213 1.06 23.45 -11.13
N ALA A 214 1.36 23.91 -9.92
CA ALA A 214 2.70 23.79 -9.34
C ALA A 214 3.13 22.33 -9.14
N ALA A 215 2.19 21.42 -8.86
CA ALA A 215 2.47 19.99 -8.73
C ALA A 215 3.00 19.36 -10.02
N SER A 216 2.54 19.80 -11.19
CA SER A 216 3.07 19.32 -12.47
C SER A 216 4.54 19.72 -12.65
N LYS A 217 4.93 20.94 -12.26
CA LYS A 217 6.33 21.40 -12.29
C LYS A 217 7.19 20.67 -11.27
N VAL A 218 6.68 20.48 -10.06
CA VAL A 218 7.36 19.71 -9.01
C VAL A 218 7.59 18.27 -9.43
N ALA A 219 6.64 17.67 -10.15
CA ALA A 219 6.75 16.28 -10.62
C ALA A 219 7.79 16.05 -11.72
N THR A 220 8.40 17.10 -12.29
CA THR A 220 9.53 16.97 -13.22
C THR A 220 10.90 16.96 -12.54
N ILE A 221 10.97 17.26 -11.23
CA ILE A 221 12.23 17.35 -10.47
C ILE A 221 12.59 15.97 -9.90
N PRO A 222 13.68 15.32 -10.35
CA PRO A 222 14.02 13.93 -9.97
C PRO A 222 14.15 13.70 -8.46
N GLU A 223 14.77 14.62 -7.72
CA GLU A 223 15.04 14.50 -6.29
C GLU A 223 13.74 14.44 -5.49
N ILE A 224 12.72 15.22 -5.89
CA ILE A 224 11.39 15.15 -5.27
C ILE A 224 10.77 13.80 -5.55
N ARG A 225 10.83 13.32 -6.79
CA ARG A 225 10.26 12.02 -7.17
C ARG A 225 10.87 10.90 -6.36
N LEU A 226 12.20 10.83 -6.28
CA LEU A 226 12.91 9.78 -5.52
C LEU A 226 12.42 9.76 -4.06
N LYS A 227 12.39 10.91 -3.38
CA LYS A 227 11.89 10.99 -2.00
C LYS A 227 10.42 10.53 -1.88
N LEU A 228 9.56 10.91 -2.81
CA LEU A 228 8.14 10.50 -2.77
C LEU A 228 7.95 9.02 -3.08
N VAL A 229 8.75 8.46 -4.00
CA VAL A 229 8.75 7.03 -4.37
C VAL A 229 9.16 6.18 -3.18
N ASP A 230 10.16 6.60 -2.41
CA ASP A 230 10.58 5.88 -1.20
C ASP A 230 9.45 5.81 -0.16
N ILE A 231 8.73 6.92 0.05
CA ILE A 231 7.55 6.95 0.93
C ILE A 231 6.46 6.01 0.39
N GLN A 232 6.17 6.06 -0.91
CA GLN A 232 5.15 5.21 -1.56
C GLN A 232 5.47 3.72 -1.42
N ARG A 233 6.73 3.32 -1.69
CA ARG A 233 7.21 1.95 -1.56
C ARG A 233 7.18 1.45 -0.12
N ASN A 234 7.61 2.28 0.84
CA ASN A 234 7.54 1.92 2.26
C ASN A 234 6.10 1.66 2.71
N ILE A 235 5.13 2.47 2.28
CA ILE A 235 3.70 2.23 2.57
C ILE A 235 3.21 0.92 1.91
N ALA A 236 3.54 0.71 0.63
CA ALA A 236 3.16 -0.49 -0.12
C ALA A 236 3.76 -1.77 0.44
N SER A 237 4.97 -1.73 0.99
CA SER A 237 5.63 -2.91 1.58
C SER A 237 4.94 -3.47 2.83
N LYS A 238 4.02 -2.69 3.43
CA LYS A 238 3.37 -3.00 4.72
C LYS A 238 1.86 -3.18 4.61
N ASN A 239 1.25 -2.82 3.48
CA ASN A 239 -0.20 -2.72 3.37
C ASN A 239 -0.70 -3.15 1.99
N SER A 240 -1.75 -3.96 1.94
CA SER A 240 -2.55 -4.12 0.72
C SER A 240 -3.16 -2.78 0.35
N LEU A 241 -2.96 -2.35 -0.90
CA LEU A 241 -3.38 -1.04 -1.36
C LEU A 241 -3.56 -0.95 -2.87
N VAL A 242 -4.34 0.04 -3.28
CA VAL A 242 -4.41 0.53 -4.64
C VAL A 242 -3.80 1.93 -4.72
N MET A 243 -2.88 2.11 -5.67
CA MET A 243 -2.14 3.35 -5.88
C MET A 243 -2.43 3.87 -7.28
N ASP A 244 -2.87 5.12 -7.39
CA ASP A 244 -3.09 5.77 -8.68
C ASP A 244 -2.03 6.83 -8.99
N GLY A 245 -1.57 6.87 -10.24
CA GLY A 245 -0.47 7.76 -10.63
C GLY A 245 -0.24 7.84 -12.14
N ARG A 246 1.03 7.89 -12.54
CA ARG A 246 1.47 7.97 -13.94
C ARG A 246 2.50 6.89 -14.28
N ASP A 247 3.30 6.52 -13.30
CA ASP A 247 4.42 5.59 -13.39
C ASP A 247 4.41 4.56 -12.25
N ILE A 248 3.23 4.25 -11.72
CA ILE A 248 3.10 3.32 -10.59
C ILE A 248 3.55 1.93 -10.99
N GLY A 249 2.99 1.36 -12.04
CA GLY A 249 3.30 0.00 -12.52
C GLY A 249 4.62 -0.10 -13.27
N THR A 250 5.18 1.01 -13.77
CA THR A 250 6.44 1.03 -14.52
C THR A 250 7.65 1.35 -13.65
N TYR A 251 7.50 2.16 -12.59
CA TYR A 251 8.62 2.64 -11.79
C TYR A 251 8.41 2.48 -10.29
N VAL A 252 7.28 2.92 -9.73
CA VAL A 252 7.09 2.90 -8.26
C VAL A 252 6.99 1.47 -7.73
N LEU A 253 6.09 0.69 -8.31
CA LEU A 253 5.76 -0.71 -8.00
C LEU A 253 5.85 -1.57 -9.27
N PRO A 254 7.07 -1.80 -9.80
CA PRO A 254 7.26 -2.62 -10.99
C PRO A 254 6.89 -4.10 -10.76
N ASN A 255 6.71 -4.51 -9.51
CA ASN A 255 6.28 -5.86 -9.13
C ASN A 255 4.90 -5.85 -8.48
N ALA A 256 4.05 -4.86 -8.79
CA ALA A 256 2.67 -4.82 -8.27
C ALA A 256 1.91 -6.09 -8.68
N SER A 257 1.07 -6.61 -7.79
CA SER A 257 0.26 -7.81 -8.03
C SER A 257 -0.64 -7.67 -9.27
N PHE A 258 -1.18 -6.46 -9.46
CA PHE A 258 -1.92 -6.10 -10.67
C PHE A 258 -1.54 -4.70 -11.14
N LYS A 259 -1.44 -4.53 -12.45
CA LYS A 259 -1.20 -3.24 -13.10
C LYS A 259 -2.29 -2.99 -14.13
N PHE A 260 -2.91 -1.81 -14.03
CA PHE A 260 -3.93 -1.37 -14.96
C PHE A 260 -3.50 -0.04 -15.58
N TYR A 261 -3.71 0.10 -16.87
CA TYR A 261 -3.55 1.36 -17.59
C TYR A 261 -4.94 1.86 -18.02
N LEU A 262 -5.46 2.82 -17.27
CA LEU A 262 -6.79 3.38 -17.48
C LEU A 262 -6.73 4.57 -18.43
N THR A 263 -7.38 4.45 -19.59
CA THR A 263 -7.41 5.48 -20.62
C THR A 263 -8.85 5.91 -20.97
N ALA A 264 -8.97 6.99 -21.72
CA ALA A 264 -10.18 7.47 -22.36
C ALA A 264 -9.83 8.49 -23.46
N SER A 265 -10.74 8.70 -24.41
CA SER A 265 -10.60 9.76 -25.42
C SER A 265 -10.37 11.13 -24.77
N LEU A 266 -9.60 12.00 -25.44
CA LEU A 266 -9.31 13.35 -24.94
C LEU A 266 -10.60 14.15 -24.70
N ASP A 267 -11.57 14.04 -25.61
CA ASP A 267 -12.85 14.74 -25.53
C ASP A 267 -13.68 14.27 -24.33
N GLU A 268 -13.71 12.96 -24.06
CA GLU A 268 -14.42 12.42 -22.89
C GLU A 268 -13.74 12.86 -21.58
N ARG A 269 -12.41 12.88 -21.53
CA ARG A 269 -11.65 13.39 -20.37
C ARG A 269 -11.89 14.88 -20.14
N ALA A 270 -11.92 15.68 -21.20
CA ALA A 270 -12.24 17.11 -21.14
C ALA A 270 -13.67 17.35 -20.66
N LYS A 271 -14.64 16.61 -21.20
CA LYS A 271 -16.05 16.66 -20.79
C LYS A 271 -16.25 16.31 -19.32
N ARG A 272 -15.63 15.21 -18.83
CA ARG A 272 -15.68 14.82 -17.40
C ARG A 272 -15.12 15.92 -16.50
N ARG A 273 -13.98 16.49 -16.87
CA ARG A 273 -13.35 17.57 -16.11
C ARG A 273 -14.20 18.84 -16.10
N TRP A 274 -14.80 19.19 -17.24
CA TRP A 274 -15.71 20.31 -17.35
C TRP A 274 -16.94 20.15 -16.45
N LEU A 275 -17.56 18.97 -16.44
CA LEU A 275 -18.68 18.65 -15.54
C LEU A 275 -18.28 18.75 -14.07
N GLU A 276 -17.10 18.26 -13.69
CA GLU A 276 -16.55 18.37 -12.33
C GLU A 276 -16.37 19.84 -11.91
N MET A 277 -15.84 20.69 -12.79
CA MET A 277 -15.63 22.11 -12.50
C MET A 277 -16.96 22.86 -12.40
N LYS A 278 -17.89 22.58 -13.30
CA LYS A 278 -19.24 23.14 -13.28
C LYS A 278 -20.00 22.78 -11.99
N ALA A 279 -19.87 21.54 -11.53
CA ALA A 279 -20.47 21.08 -10.26
C ALA A 279 -19.87 21.79 -9.04
N ASN A 280 -18.62 22.25 -9.13
CA ASN A 280 -17.94 23.03 -8.09
C ASN A 280 -18.12 24.56 -8.24
N GLY A 281 -19.02 25.00 -9.13
CA GLY A 281 -19.32 26.43 -9.35
C GLY A 281 -18.25 27.19 -10.14
N VAL A 282 -17.34 26.49 -10.84
CA VAL A 282 -16.29 27.10 -11.66
C VAL A 282 -16.68 26.99 -13.14
N GLU A 283 -16.93 28.11 -13.78
CA GLU A 283 -17.16 28.16 -15.23
C GLU A 283 -15.82 28.28 -15.99
N GLN A 284 -15.57 27.32 -16.87
CA GLN A 284 -14.46 27.36 -17.83
C GLN A 284 -14.92 26.83 -19.18
N ASN A 285 -14.27 27.31 -20.24
CA ASN A 285 -14.48 26.83 -21.59
C ASN A 285 -13.92 25.40 -21.73
N ILE A 286 -14.73 24.48 -22.26
CA ILE A 286 -14.34 23.09 -22.52
C ILE A 286 -13.10 22.98 -23.41
N GLU A 287 -12.91 23.89 -24.36
CA GLU A 287 -11.76 23.90 -25.27
C GLU A 287 -10.46 24.25 -24.53
N SER A 288 -10.52 25.19 -23.59
CA SER A 288 -9.38 25.52 -22.72
C SER A 288 -9.02 24.34 -21.81
N ILE A 289 -10.03 23.64 -21.29
CA ILE A 289 -9.83 22.41 -20.50
C ILE A 289 -9.19 21.32 -21.37
N ARG A 290 -9.68 21.12 -22.59
CA ARG A 290 -9.16 20.14 -23.55
C ARG A 290 -7.69 20.38 -23.85
N GLN A 291 -7.33 21.63 -24.17
CA GLN A 291 -5.95 22.04 -24.42
C GLN A 291 -5.07 21.82 -23.17
N SER A 292 -5.53 22.23 -21.99
CA SER A 292 -4.78 22.04 -20.74
C SER A 292 -4.51 20.57 -20.41
N ILE A 293 -5.50 19.69 -20.66
CA ILE A 293 -5.32 18.23 -20.50
C ILE A 293 -4.31 17.70 -21.51
N HIS A 294 -4.40 18.12 -22.77
CA HIS A 294 -3.49 17.68 -23.82
C HIS A 294 -2.03 18.08 -23.54
N GLU A 295 -1.78 19.35 -23.18
CA GLU A 295 -0.44 19.83 -22.80
C GLU A 295 0.10 19.05 -21.59
N ARG A 296 -0.77 18.73 -20.63
CA ARG A 296 -0.39 17.93 -19.47
C ARG A 296 -0.02 16.50 -19.85
N ASP A 297 -0.75 15.86 -20.75
CA ASP A 297 -0.44 14.51 -21.19
C ASP A 297 0.90 14.46 -21.94
N ILE A 298 1.17 15.44 -22.81
CA ILE A 298 2.47 15.59 -23.49
C ILE A 298 3.60 15.72 -22.47
N ASN A 299 3.43 16.61 -21.49
CA ASN A 299 4.43 16.78 -20.42
C ASN A 299 4.60 15.49 -19.61
N ASP A 300 3.50 14.80 -19.28
CA ASP A 300 3.54 13.57 -18.51
C ASP A 300 4.30 12.44 -19.26
N GLN A 301 4.14 12.35 -20.59
CA GLN A 301 4.76 11.34 -21.47
C GLN A 301 6.21 11.66 -21.84
N ASN A 302 6.55 12.93 -22.07
CA ASN A 302 7.89 13.35 -22.52
C ASN A 302 8.86 13.63 -21.35
N ARG A 303 8.49 13.28 -20.13
CA ARG A 303 9.37 13.42 -18.96
C ARG A 303 10.64 12.59 -19.13
N SER A 304 11.78 13.19 -18.81
CA SER A 304 13.08 12.51 -18.82
C SER A 304 13.20 11.40 -17.78
N PHE A 305 12.47 11.53 -16.66
CA PHE A 305 12.48 10.57 -15.56
C PHE A 305 11.08 10.04 -15.27
N ALA A 306 10.94 8.71 -15.29
CA ALA A 306 9.69 7.97 -15.05
C ALA A 306 8.48 8.55 -15.81
N PRO A 307 8.51 8.56 -17.16
CA PRO A 307 7.42 9.09 -17.97
C PRO A 307 6.15 8.26 -17.83
N LEU A 308 5.02 8.87 -18.17
CA LEU A 308 3.76 8.15 -18.34
C LEU A 308 3.90 7.16 -19.50
N LYS A 309 4.03 5.89 -19.15
CA LYS A 309 4.10 4.77 -20.08
C LYS A 309 3.28 3.61 -19.51
N GLN A 310 2.61 2.87 -20.38
CA GLN A 310 2.01 1.60 -20.00
C GLN A 310 3.12 0.58 -19.67
N ALA A 311 3.00 -0.12 -18.54
CA ALA A 311 3.87 -1.25 -18.22
C ALA A 311 3.56 -2.44 -19.16
N GLU A 312 4.57 -3.24 -19.51
CA GLU A 312 4.40 -4.33 -20.49
C GLU A 312 3.35 -5.37 -20.06
N ASP A 313 3.23 -5.59 -18.76
CA ASP A 313 2.27 -6.49 -18.12
C ASP A 313 1.00 -5.78 -17.63
N ALA A 314 0.81 -4.49 -17.94
CA ALA A 314 -0.40 -3.76 -17.55
C ALA A 314 -1.59 -4.09 -18.47
N ILE A 315 -2.74 -4.34 -17.85
CA ILE A 315 -4.02 -4.52 -18.53
C ILE A 315 -4.58 -3.14 -18.90
N VAL A 316 -4.83 -2.91 -20.19
CA VAL A 316 -5.43 -1.66 -20.66
C VAL A 316 -6.93 -1.68 -20.43
N ILE A 317 -7.43 -0.64 -19.77
CA ILE A 317 -8.86 -0.41 -19.56
C ILE A 317 -9.23 0.89 -20.25
N ASP A 318 -9.95 0.80 -21.37
CA ASP A 318 -10.57 1.98 -21.98
C ASP A 318 -11.89 2.27 -21.27
N SER A 319 -11.99 3.47 -20.68
CA SER A 319 -13.17 3.97 -19.98
C SER A 319 -14.04 4.90 -20.84
N THR A 320 -13.73 5.08 -22.13
CA THR A 320 -14.56 5.83 -23.07
C THR A 320 -15.96 5.19 -23.10
N ASP A 321 -16.99 6.02 -22.91
CA ASP A 321 -18.40 5.62 -22.86
C ASP A 321 -18.79 4.54 -21.82
N LYS A 322 -17.89 4.23 -20.87
CA LYS A 322 -18.17 3.33 -19.74
C LYS A 322 -18.48 4.10 -18.47
N SER A 323 -19.43 3.58 -17.69
CA SER A 323 -19.71 4.08 -16.34
C SER A 323 -18.58 3.70 -15.36
N ILE A 324 -18.50 4.42 -14.24
CA ILE A 324 -17.57 4.11 -13.14
C ILE A 324 -17.75 2.66 -12.67
N GLU A 325 -18.99 2.19 -12.58
CA GLU A 325 -19.31 0.84 -12.14
C GLU A 325 -18.84 -0.23 -13.12
N GLN A 326 -19.05 -0.02 -14.43
CA GLN A 326 -18.61 -0.95 -15.47
C GLN A 326 -17.08 -1.12 -15.43
N VAL A 327 -16.35 0.00 -15.39
CA VAL A 327 -14.88 -0.01 -15.31
C VAL A 327 -14.40 -0.67 -14.01
N THR A 328 -15.04 -0.38 -12.88
CA THR A 328 -14.69 -0.97 -11.58
C THR A 328 -14.91 -2.49 -11.59
N ASN A 329 -16.03 -2.96 -12.14
CA ASN A 329 -16.36 -4.38 -12.22
C ASN A 329 -15.43 -5.14 -13.18
N GLU A 330 -15.03 -4.51 -14.29
CA GLU A 330 -14.05 -5.06 -15.23
C GLU A 330 -12.70 -5.31 -14.51
N ILE A 331 -12.17 -4.29 -13.82
CA ILE A 331 -10.92 -4.41 -13.04
C ILE A 331 -11.04 -5.47 -11.94
N LEU A 332 -12.13 -5.46 -11.17
CA LEU A 332 -12.37 -6.47 -10.14
C LEU A 332 -12.51 -7.88 -10.71
N GLY A 333 -13.03 -8.02 -11.94
CA GLY A 333 -13.12 -9.28 -12.67
C GLY A 333 -11.74 -9.86 -12.95
N HIS A 334 -10.80 -9.05 -13.43
CA HIS A 334 -9.41 -9.46 -13.65
C HIS A 334 -8.72 -9.92 -12.34
N ILE A 335 -8.93 -9.16 -11.26
CA ILE A 335 -8.35 -9.48 -9.94
C ILE A 335 -8.90 -10.81 -9.42
N ARG A 336 -10.23 -10.96 -9.36
CA ARG A 336 -10.89 -12.18 -8.85
C ARG A 336 -10.62 -13.40 -9.72
N GLY A 337 -10.53 -13.23 -11.04
CA GLY A 337 -10.23 -14.31 -11.96
C GLY A 337 -8.82 -14.89 -11.77
N SER A 338 -7.88 -14.07 -11.32
CA SER A 338 -6.49 -14.48 -11.06
C SER A 338 -6.34 -15.08 -9.66
N LEU A 339 -7.00 -14.49 -8.64
CA LEU A 339 -7.02 -15.03 -7.27
C LEU A 339 -7.70 -16.40 -7.14
N ARG A 340 -8.53 -16.81 -8.11
CA ARG A 340 -9.16 -18.15 -8.14
C ARG A 340 -8.32 -19.22 -8.82
N LYS A 341 -7.22 -18.85 -9.49
CA LYS A 341 -6.37 -19.76 -10.27
C LYS A 341 -5.03 -20.10 -9.59
N GLY A 342 -4.66 -19.38 -8.54
CA GLY A 342 -3.52 -19.69 -7.67
C GLY A 342 -3.98 -20.48 -6.45
#